data_AF-A0A357Z3C8-F1
#
_entry.id   AF-A0A357Z3C8-F1
#
_cell.length_a   1.000
_cell.length_b   1.000
_cell.length_c   1.000
_cell.angle_alpha   90.00
_cell.angle_beta   90.00
_cell.angle_gamma   90.00
#
_symmetry.space_group_name_H-M   'P 1'
#
loop_
_entity.id
_entity.type
_entity.pdbx_description
1 polymer ?
#
loop_
_entity_poly.entity_id
_entity_poly.type
_entity_poly.pdbx_seq_one_letter_code
_entity_poly.pdbx_strand_id
1 'polypeptide(L)'
;MNRIREIKSERAGDAYYEVRHSSGLKILIYPKPKNSSSYAIFGTKYGSIDNCFRTSPGGEPQKVPNGIAHYLEHKLFESAEGDAFARFAKTG
;
A
#
# COMPACT_ATOMS: atom_id res chain seq x y z
N MET A 1 -11.68 -18.12 -1.74
CA MET A 1 -12.71 -17.07 -1.64
C MET A 1 -12.21 -16.06 -0.61
N ASN A 2 -11.97 -14.81 -1.01
CA ASN A 2 -11.42 -13.80 -0.09
C ASN A 2 -12.47 -13.50 0.99
N ARG A 3 -12.09 -13.55 2.28
CA ARG A 3 -13.00 -13.27 3.38
C ARG A 3 -13.15 -11.76 3.50
N ILE A 4 -14.36 -11.26 3.30
CA ILE A 4 -14.72 -9.84 3.45
C ILE A 4 -15.32 -9.65 4.85
N ARG A 5 -14.82 -8.66 5.59
CA ARG A 5 -15.32 -8.28 6.92
C ARG A 5 -15.78 -6.83 6.89
N GLU A 6 -17.03 -6.57 7.27
CA GLU A 6 -17.53 -5.22 7.51
C GLU A 6 -17.15 -4.74 8.92
N ILE A 7 -16.70 -3.49 9.03
CA ILE A 7 -16.36 -2.84 10.29
C ILE A 7 -17.10 -1.51 10.35
N LYS A 8 -17.94 -1.34 11.37
CA LYS A 8 -18.80 -0.17 11.58
C LYS A 8 -18.20 0.76 12.64
N SER A 9 -18.34 2.05 12.44
CA SER A 9 -17.97 3.10 13.39
C SER A 9 -19.22 3.86 13.82
N GLU A 10 -19.66 3.65 15.06
CA GLU A 10 -20.81 4.37 15.62
C GLU A 10 -20.53 5.87 15.73
N ARG A 11 -19.29 6.25 16.05
CA ARG A 11 -18.88 7.66 16.17
C ARG A 11 -18.88 8.39 14.84
N ALA A 12 -18.51 7.72 13.75
CA ALA A 12 -18.48 8.30 12.41
C ALA A 12 -19.80 8.10 11.64
N GLY A 13 -20.69 7.22 12.12
CA GLY A 13 -21.94 6.89 11.46
C GLY A 13 -21.76 6.15 10.13
N ASP A 14 -20.67 5.39 9.98
CA ASP A 14 -20.32 4.74 8.71
C ASP A 14 -19.60 3.39 8.90
N ALA A 15 -19.21 2.78 7.77
CA ALA A 15 -18.57 1.48 7.73
C ALA A 15 -17.49 1.40 6.65
N TYR A 16 -16.51 0.55 6.88
CA TYR A 16 -15.52 0.14 5.89
C TYR A 16 -15.42 -1.39 5.82
N TYR A 17 -14.88 -1.89 4.73
CA TYR A 17 -14.70 -3.30 4.47
C TYR A 17 -13.21 -3.64 4.52
N GLU A 18 -12.87 -4.71 5.23
CA GLU A 18 -11.55 -5.30 5.26
C GLU A 18 -11.55 -6.60 4.45
N VAL A 19 -10.59 -6.73 3.54
CA VAL A 19 -10.41 -7.92 2.71
C VAL A 19 -8.98 -8.42 2.87
N ARG A 20 -8.81 -9.72 3.09
CA ARG A 20 -7.53 -10.41 2.90
C ARG A 20 -7.50 -11.03 1.50
N HIS A 21 -6.62 -10.51 0.66
CA HIS A 21 -6.35 -11.09 -0.65
C HIS A 21 -5.51 -12.37 -0.53
N SER A 22 -5.60 -13.27 -1.50
CA SER A 22 -4.82 -14.52 -1.54
C SER A 22 -3.30 -14.29 -1.55
N SER A 23 -2.85 -13.13 -2.03
CA SER A 23 -1.43 -12.72 -1.97
C SER A 23 -0.96 -12.33 -0.56
N GLY A 24 -1.85 -12.28 0.43
CA GLY A 24 -1.56 -11.78 1.77
C GLY A 24 -1.77 -10.27 1.94
N LEU A 25 -2.09 -9.53 0.86
CA LEU A 25 -2.38 -8.10 0.94
C LEU A 25 -3.64 -7.84 1.76
N LYS A 26 -3.52 -6.93 2.73
CA LYS A 26 -4.65 -6.37 3.47
C LYS A 26 -5.21 -5.19 2.67
N ILE A 27 -6.47 -5.28 2.28
CA ILE A 27 -7.18 -4.26 1.51
C ILE A 27 -8.27 -3.67 2.41
N LEU A 28 -8.35 -2.34 2.46
CA LEU A 28 -9.37 -1.59 3.17
C LEU A 28 -10.17 -0.76 2.15
N ILE A 29 -11.48 -0.93 2.13
CA ILE A 29 -12.38 -0.22 1.21
C ILE A 29 -13.36 0.58 2.05
N TYR A 30 -13.42 1.90 1.82
CA TYR A 30 -14.28 2.79 2.58
C TYR A 30 -15.20 3.59 1.65
N PRO A 31 -16.39 3.06 1.33
CA PRO A 31 -17.32 3.75 0.45
C PRO A 31 -17.82 5.06 1.08
N LYS A 32 -17.65 6.16 0.36
CA LYS A 32 -18.17 7.48 0.72
C LYS A 32 -19.05 8.01 -0.41
N PRO A 33 -20.34 7.60 -0.49
CA PRO A 33 -21.21 7.92 -1.63
C PRO A 33 -21.45 9.42 -1.84
N LYS A 34 -21.21 10.22 -0.81
CA LYS A 34 -21.38 11.69 -0.82
C LYS A 34 -20.12 12.45 -1.23
N ASN A 35 -18.99 11.77 -1.46
CA ASN A 35 -17.74 12.40 -1.86
C ASN A 35 -17.64 12.48 -3.39
N SER A 36 -17.09 13.59 -3.89
CA SER A 36 -16.86 13.81 -5.33
C SER A 36 -15.51 13.29 -5.82
N SER A 37 -14.62 12.88 -4.91
CA SER A 37 -13.30 12.35 -5.22
C SER A 37 -13.04 11.03 -4.51
N SER A 38 -12.23 10.19 -5.16
CA SER A 38 -11.72 8.95 -4.59
C SER A 38 -10.23 9.09 -4.28
N TYR A 39 -9.77 8.43 -3.23
CA TYR A 39 -8.39 8.44 -2.81
C TYR A 39 -7.95 7.03 -2.44
N ALA A 40 -6.73 6.66 -2.82
CA ALA A 40 -6.15 5.36 -2.56
C ALA A 40 -4.71 5.51 -2.08
N ILE A 41 -4.35 4.72 -1.07
CA ILE A 41 -2.97 4.57 -0.60
C ILE A 41 -2.57 3.11 -0.82
N PHE A 42 -1.42 2.90 -1.44
CA PHE A 42 -0.74 1.61 -1.46
C PHE A 42 0.61 1.76 -0.77
N GLY A 43 0.82 1.01 0.30
CA GLY A 43 1.99 1.14 1.15
C GLY A 43 2.57 -0.20 1.55
N THR A 44 3.85 -0.20 1.90
CA THR A 44 4.59 -1.36 2.38
C THR A 44 5.10 -1.12 3.79
N LYS A 45 5.36 -2.19 4.54
CA LYS A 45 5.97 -2.12 5.88
C LYS A 45 7.49 -2.08 5.77
N TYR A 46 8.00 -1.02 5.14
CA TYR A 46 9.42 -0.78 4.94
C TYR A 46 9.68 0.72 4.89
N GLY A 47 10.55 1.24 5.75
CA GLY A 47 10.82 2.66 5.92
C GLY A 47 12.30 2.96 6.15
N SER A 48 12.61 4.24 6.38
CA SER A 48 13.98 4.76 6.46
C SER A 48 14.83 4.14 7.58
N ILE A 49 14.21 3.63 8.64
CA ILE A 49 14.87 2.98 9.78
C ILE A 49 15.16 1.50 9.54
N ASP A 50 14.53 0.88 8.54
CA ASP A 50 14.65 -0.55 8.24
C ASP A 50 15.93 -0.83 7.42
N ASN A 51 17.09 -0.51 8.00
CA ASN A 51 18.38 -0.67 7.33
C ASN A 51 19.10 -1.98 7.65
N CYS A 52 18.56 -2.82 8.54
CA CYS A 52 19.12 -4.12 8.91
C CYS A 52 17.99 -5.14 9.13
N PHE A 53 17.91 -6.17 8.29
CA PHE A 53 16.82 -7.13 8.32
C PHE A 53 17.22 -8.49 7.74
N ARG A 54 16.39 -9.51 7.98
CA ARG A 54 16.53 -10.85 7.38
C ARG A 54 15.49 -11.03 6.28
N THR A 55 15.90 -11.56 5.14
CA THR A 55 15.02 -11.82 3.98
C THR A 55 14.38 -13.21 4.00
N SER A 56 14.91 -14.12 4.81
CA SER A 56 14.38 -15.48 4.98
C SER A 56 14.50 -15.96 6.44
N PRO A 57 13.63 -16.88 6.88
CA PRO A 57 13.78 -17.53 8.18
C PRO A 57 15.14 -18.24 8.29
N GLY A 58 15.90 -17.94 9.34
CA GLY A 58 17.22 -18.54 9.57
C GLY A 58 18.38 -17.91 8.79
N GLY A 59 18.13 -16.91 7.93
CA GLY A 59 19.19 -16.19 7.22
C GLY A 59 19.96 -15.21 8.12
N GLU A 60 21.17 -14.85 7.70
CA GLU A 60 21.96 -13.82 8.38
C GLU A 60 21.34 -12.41 8.18
N PRO A 61 21.41 -11.52 9.19
CA PRO A 61 20.97 -10.14 9.03
C PRO A 61 21.76 -9.43 7.93
N GLN A 62 21.07 -8.80 6.99
CA GLN A 62 21.66 -7.98 5.93
C GLN A 62 21.49 -6.51 6.29
N LYS A 63 22.59 -5.75 6.21
CA LYS A 63 22.57 -4.30 6.40
C LYS A 63 22.66 -3.60 5.06
N VAL A 64 21.77 -2.64 4.83
CA VAL A 64 21.74 -1.79 3.64
C VAL A 64 22.09 -0.34 4.01
N PRO A 65 22.54 0.49 3.06
CA PRO A 65 22.79 1.90 3.33
C PRO A 65 21.53 2.65 3.80
N ASN A 66 21.73 3.69 4.61
CA ASN A 66 20.65 4.62 4.91
C ASN A 66 20.13 5.27 3.63
N GLY A 67 18.82 5.50 3.55
CA GLY A 67 18.18 6.12 2.38
C GLY A 67 17.67 5.14 1.33
N ILE A 68 17.85 3.82 1.49
CA ILE A 68 17.34 2.83 0.53
C ILE A 68 15.81 2.87 0.38
N ALA A 69 15.05 3.02 1.46
CA ALA A 69 13.58 3.14 1.37
C ALA A 69 13.15 4.34 0.49
N HIS A 70 13.78 5.50 0.71
CA HIS A 70 13.54 6.71 -0.08
C HIS A 70 13.99 6.53 -1.54
N TYR A 71 15.15 5.89 -1.75
CA TYR A 71 15.64 5.57 -3.10
C TYR A 71 14.65 4.69 -3.88
N LEU A 72 14.12 3.65 -3.24
CA LEU A 72 13.13 2.75 -3.86
C LEU A 72 11.81 3.47 -4.17
N GLU A 73 11.36 4.38 -3.32
CA GLU A 73 10.16 5.20 -3.58
C GLU A 73 10.29 6.00 -4.88
N HIS A 74 11.43 6.68 -5.08
CA HIS A 74 11.70 7.42 -6.31
C HIS A 74 11.75 6.51 -7.55
N LYS A 75 12.28 5.30 -7.40
CA LYS A 75 12.38 4.32 -8.49
C LYS A 75 11.07 3.62 -8.81
N LEU A 76 10.10 3.59 -7.90
CA LEU A 76 8.83 2.89 -8.07
C LEU A 76 8.02 3.39 -9.29
N PHE A 77 8.19 4.66 -9.65
CA PHE A 77 7.49 5.30 -10.76
C PHE A 77 8.26 5.25 -12.09
N GLU A 78 9.50 4.76 -12.08
CA GLU A 78 10.24 4.49 -13.32
C GLU A 78 9.70 3.22 -13.97
N SER A 79 9.12 3.34 -15.16
CA SER A 79 8.57 2.21 -15.92
C SER A 79 8.98 2.27 -17.39
N ALA A 80 9.32 1.10 -17.95
CA ALA A 80 9.58 0.94 -19.38
C ALA A 80 8.31 1.12 -20.24
N GLU A 81 7.13 0.96 -19.64
CA GLU A 81 5.82 1.06 -20.31
C GLU A 81 5.25 2.50 -20.31
N GLY A 82 6.03 3.47 -19.80
CA GLY A 82 5.67 4.89 -19.77
C GLY A 82 5.32 5.42 -18.38
N ASP A 83 4.99 6.71 -18.33
CA ASP A 83 4.78 7.46 -17.09
C ASP A 83 3.46 7.08 -16.37
N ALA A 84 3.58 6.54 -15.15
CA ALA A 84 2.47 6.18 -14.30
C ALA A 84 1.55 7.38 -13.97
N PHE A 85 2.11 8.59 -13.84
CA PHE A 85 1.35 9.81 -13.61
C PHE A 85 0.52 10.20 -14.83
N ALA A 86 1.10 10.09 -16.02
CA ALA A 86 0.37 10.34 -17.27
C ALA A 86 -0.80 9.36 -17.48
N ARG A 87 -0.65 8.10 -17.06
CA ARG A 87 -1.73 7.10 -17.08
C ARG A 87 -2.86 7.46 -16.11
N PHE A 88 -2.51 7.88 -14.90
CA PHE A 88 -3.49 8.33 -13.90
C PHE A 88 -4.28 9.55 -14.39
N ALA A 89 -3.60 10.57 -14.91
CA ALA A 89 -4.20 11.81 -15.41
C ALA A 89 -5.19 11.61 -16.56
N LYS A 90 -5.05 10.54 -17.36
CA LYS A 90 -6.04 10.20 -18.41
C LYS A 90 -7.38 9.73 -17.84
N THR A 91 -7.40 9.28 -16.59
CA THR A 91 -8.57 8.68 -15.94
C THR A 91 -9.17 9.55 -14.83
N GLY A 92 -8.51 10.63 -14.44
CA GLY A 92 -8.98 11.58 -13.43
C GLY A 92 -7.86 12.41 -12.82
#